data_AF-K4CVK2-F1
#
_entry.id   AF-K4CVK2-F1
#
_cell.length_a   1.000
_cell.length_b   1.000
_cell.length_c   1.000
_cell.angle_alpha   90.00
_cell.angle_beta   90.00
_cell.angle_gamma   90.00
#
_symmetry.space_group_name_H-M   'P 1'
#
loop_
_entity.id
_entity.type
_entity.pdbx_description
1 polymer ?
#
loop_
_entity_poly.entity_id
_entity_poly.type
_entity_poly.pdbx_seq_one_letter_code
_entity_poly.pdbx_strand_id
1 'polypeptide(L)'
;MINQSDIISLRLLEASDAGDFMEWCSDENINKFSQQRTFKSKEDAMIHLAKYIVPRRWFRAICLNGNPIGYISVSPLRDGSDKSKGEIKYVLSSKYWGRGIATKAVKMMVATIFVDSPLMNRLEGKVDIENIGSQRVLEKAGFTKECVLRRLPVRVVEAAFVHRATLNGYTRGWILFKKKKQCSDKEVSETVVGVEYFYRVPMRLSVRISPAYIPRELGMKVAPAQKSLLSLSGVANENRGDVDDQSDIISLCLFDLTDVDDFMEWFTDDNVNKFCSRDTTFISKEDAMQYIAVVVIPHPWHRAICLNDKPIGSIYVSSFHGSDICRGEIGYELSSKYWGKGISTMAVKMVASTIFVDWPHLARLEGVVAVDNIGSQRVLEKTGFIKEGVLRKYYYVKGKSIDLVMFSLINKLLEPRVY
;
A
#
# COMPACT_ATOMS: atom_id res chain seq x y z
N MET A 1 -36.85 -10.15 17.11
CA MET A 1 -35.49 -10.04 17.68
C MET A 1 -34.77 -11.35 17.35
N ILE A 2 -33.72 -11.76 18.08
CA ILE A 2 -33.35 -13.18 18.19
C ILE A 2 -34.29 -13.78 19.25
N ASN A 3 -34.90 -14.94 18.98
CA ASN A 3 -35.73 -15.64 19.95
C ASN A 3 -34.85 -16.45 20.91
N GLN A 4 -35.32 -16.75 22.13
CA GLN A 4 -34.52 -17.47 23.13
C GLN A 4 -34.15 -18.91 22.70
N SER A 5 -34.87 -19.46 21.73
CA SER A 5 -34.62 -20.76 21.09
C SER A 5 -33.63 -20.72 19.91
N ASP A 6 -33.23 -19.54 19.43
CA ASP A 6 -32.44 -19.43 18.19
C ASP A 6 -30.96 -19.83 18.39
N ILE A 7 -30.58 -20.92 17.72
CA ILE A 7 -29.22 -21.44 17.69
C ILE A 7 -28.43 -20.70 16.61
N ILE A 8 -27.31 -20.10 17.00
CA ILE A 8 -26.37 -19.46 16.09
C ILE A 8 -25.07 -20.24 16.15
N SER A 9 -24.62 -20.74 15.00
CA SER A 9 -23.46 -21.63 14.87
C SER A 9 -22.55 -21.21 13.72
N LEU A 10 -21.32 -21.72 13.73
CA LEU A 10 -20.35 -21.60 12.65
C LEU A 10 -20.01 -23.00 12.12
N ARG A 11 -20.17 -23.23 10.82
CA ARG A 11 -19.75 -24.48 10.13
C ARG A 11 -18.93 -24.16 8.89
N LEU A 12 -18.32 -25.16 8.24
CA LEU A 12 -17.77 -24.98 6.90
C LEU A 12 -18.90 -24.65 5.90
N LEU A 13 -18.56 -23.92 4.83
CA LEU A 13 -19.44 -23.87 3.66
C LEU A 13 -19.28 -25.17 2.87
N GLU A 14 -20.35 -25.59 2.22
CA GLU A 14 -20.44 -26.72 1.31
C GLU A 14 -20.84 -26.21 -0.08
N ALA A 15 -20.70 -27.04 -1.12
CA ALA A 15 -21.15 -26.66 -2.48
C ALA A 15 -22.68 -26.46 -2.55
N SER A 16 -23.44 -27.15 -1.69
CA SER A 16 -24.89 -26.96 -1.49
C SER A 16 -25.26 -25.49 -1.21
N ASP A 17 -24.49 -24.80 -0.37
CA ASP A 17 -24.68 -23.40 0.07
C ASP A 17 -24.46 -22.36 -1.05
N ALA A 18 -24.07 -22.78 -2.26
CA ALA A 18 -23.76 -21.85 -3.35
C ALA A 18 -24.93 -20.93 -3.75
N GLY A 19 -26.18 -21.34 -3.49
CA GLY A 19 -27.35 -20.49 -3.74
C GLY A 19 -27.41 -19.30 -2.78
N ASP A 20 -27.33 -19.57 -1.48
CA ASP A 20 -27.35 -18.55 -0.43
C ASP A 20 -26.10 -17.66 -0.52
N PHE A 21 -24.92 -18.25 -0.79
CA PHE A 21 -23.69 -17.51 -1.01
C PHE A 21 -23.80 -16.52 -2.19
N MET A 22 -24.47 -16.91 -3.29
CA MET A 22 -24.78 -15.98 -4.39
C MET A 22 -25.73 -14.86 -3.96
N GLU A 23 -26.77 -15.15 -3.16
CA GLU A 23 -27.69 -14.12 -2.66
C GLU A 23 -26.93 -13.04 -1.87
N TRP A 24 -26.08 -13.43 -0.92
CA TRP A 24 -25.35 -12.45 -0.10
C TRP A 24 -24.30 -11.68 -0.91
N CYS A 25 -23.77 -12.28 -1.99
CA CYS A 25 -22.89 -11.59 -2.92
C CYS A 25 -23.62 -10.67 -3.91
N SER A 26 -24.94 -10.82 -4.10
CA SER A 26 -25.74 -9.93 -4.97
C SER A 26 -26.50 -8.85 -4.20
N ASP A 27 -26.76 -9.01 -2.89
CA ASP A 27 -27.46 -8.05 -2.03
C ASP A 27 -26.85 -6.63 -2.11
N GLU A 28 -27.61 -5.68 -2.64
CA GLU A 28 -27.20 -4.28 -2.83
C GLU A 28 -26.82 -3.59 -1.51
N ASN A 29 -27.44 -3.99 -0.39
CA ASN A 29 -27.16 -3.41 0.93
C ASN A 29 -25.76 -3.82 1.42
N ILE A 30 -25.36 -5.07 1.15
CA ILE A 30 -24.00 -5.56 1.42
C ILE A 30 -23.02 -4.88 0.46
N ASN A 31 -23.36 -4.84 -0.83
CA ASN A 31 -22.50 -4.28 -1.87
C ASN A 31 -22.28 -2.76 -1.75
N LYS A 32 -23.17 -2.01 -1.07
CA LYS A 32 -22.91 -0.60 -0.70
C LYS A 32 -21.58 -0.42 0.03
N PHE A 33 -21.22 -1.35 0.92
CA PHE A 33 -20.07 -1.21 1.82
C PHE A 33 -18.89 -2.13 1.48
N SER A 34 -19.07 -3.12 0.61
CA SER A 34 -18.02 -4.05 0.22
C SER A 34 -18.36 -4.72 -1.10
N GLN A 35 -17.60 -4.43 -2.16
CA GLN A 35 -17.79 -4.99 -3.49
C GLN A 35 -17.57 -6.52 -3.46
N GLN A 36 -18.65 -7.28 -3.53
CA GLN A 36 -18.58 -8.74 -3.61
C GLN A 36 -18.32 -9.23 -5.04
N ARG A 37 -17.94 -10.50 -5.15
CA ARG A 37 -17.83 -11.17 -6.45
C ARG A 37 -19.21 -11.50 -6.98
N THR A 38 -19.53 -11.03 -8.18
CA THR A 38 -20.71 -11.51 -8.93
C THR A 38 -20.43 -12.89 -9.55
N PHE A 39 -21.48 -13.71 -9.65
CA PHE A 39 -21.45 -15.06 -10.21
C PHE A 39 -22.50 -15.18 -11.31
N LYS A 40 -22.22 -15.91 -12.40
CA LYS A 40 -23.14 -16.03 -13.54
C LYS A 40 -24.15 -17.17 -13.39
N SER A 41 -23.80 -18.18 -12.59
CA SER A 41 -24.60 -19.38 -12.35
C SER A 41 -24.31 -19.97 -10.96
N LYS A 42 -25.14 -20.91 -10.51
CA LYS A 42 -24.88 -21.65 -9.26
C LYS A 42 -23.61 -22.49 -9.38
N GLU A 43 -23.31 -22.97 -10.58
CA GLU A 43 -22.16 -23.80 -10.91
C GLU A 43 -20.85 -22.99 -10.78
N ASP A 44 -20.82 -21.75 -11.26
CA ASP A 44 -19.71 -20.81 -11.05
C ASP A 44 -19.44 -20.60 -9.54
N ALA A 45 -20.50 -20.47 -8.74
CA ALA A 45 -20.40 -20.29 -7.30
C ALA A 45 -19.97 -21.59 -6.58
N MET A 46 -20.48 -22.76 -6.97
CA MET A 46 -20.05 -24.07 -6.45
C MET A 46 -18.56 -24.31 -6.71
N ILE A 47 -18.09 -24.06 -7.93
CA ILE A 47 -16.68 -24.17 -8.31
C ILE A 47 -15.84 -23.16 -7.51
N HIS A 48 -16.33 -21.93 -7.32
CA HIS A 48 -15.61 -20.92 -6.54
C HIS A 48 -15.50 -21.30 -5.06
N LEU A 49 -16.59 -21.79 -4.45
CA LEU A 49 -16.60 -22.27 -3.06
C LEU A 49 -15.59 -23.40 -2.90
N ALA A 50 -15.73 -24.48 -3.67
CA ALA A 50 -14.88 -25.66 -3.56
C ALA A 50 -13.40 -25.37 -3.80
N LYS A 51 -13.07 -24.48 -4.76
CA LYS A 51 -11.67 -24.20 -5.14
C LYS A 51 -10.99 -23.13 -4.29
N TYR A 52 -11.71 -22.09 -3.84
CA TYR A 52 -11.08 -20.90 -3.23
C TYR A 52 -11.57 -20.56 -1.82
N ILE A 53 -12.65 -21.17 -1.33
CA ILE A 53 -13.27 -20.84 -0.03
C ILE A 53 -13.19 -22.02 0.95
N VAL A 54 -13.63 -23.22 0.55
CA VAL A 54 -13.57 -24.44 1.39
C VAL A 54 -12.14 -24.77 1.87
N PRO A 55 -11.07 -24.60 1.06
CA PRO A 55 -9.69 -24.82 1.54
C PRO A 55 -9.17 -23.78 2.54
N ARG A 56 -9.91 -22.67 2.80
CA ARG A 56 -9.47 -21.64 3.73
C ARG A 56 -9.74 -22.06 5.17
N ARG A 57 -8.67 -22.41 5.91
CA ARG A 57 -8.69 -22.88 7.31
C ARG A 57 -9.74 -22.20 8.21
N TRP A 58 -9.89 -20.88 8.12
CA TRP A 58 -10.80 -20.09 8.96
C TRP A 58 -11.91 -19.36 8.20
N PHE A 59 -12.45 -19.94 7.13
CA PHE A 59 -13.69 -19.48 6.52
C PHE A 59 -14.88 -20.34 6.99
N ARG A 60 -15.98 -19.72 7.44
CA ARG A 60 -17.15 -20.39 8.01
C ARG A 60 -18.45 -19.74 7.56
N ALA A 61 -19.51 -20.52 7.42
CA ALA A 61 -20.87 -20.02 7.29
C ALA A 61 -21.33 -19.49 8.66
N ILE A 62 -22.06 -18.38 8.67
CA ILE A 62 -22.84 -17.93 9.82
C ILE A 62 -24.22 -18.58 9.68
N CYS A 63 -24.56 -19.49 10.59
CA CYS A 63 -25.82 -20.22 10.53
C CYS A 63 -26.80 -19.75 11.61
N LEU A 64 -28.09 -19.75 11.27
CA LEU A 64 -29.22 -19.56 12.18
C LEU A 64 -30.15 -20.77 12.07
N ASN A 65 -30.31 -21.50 13.18
CA ASN A 65 -31.07 -22.74 13.25
C ASN A 65 -30.63 -23.76 12.16
N GLY A 66 -29.31 -23.86 11.94
CA GLY A 66 -28.67 -24.70 10.92
C GLY A 66 -28.55 -24.07 9.52
N ASN A 67 -29.48 -23.19 9.15
CA ASN A 67 -29.52 -22.57 7.82
C ASN A 67 -28.42 -21.51 7.65
N PRO A 68 -27.68 -21.49 6.53
CA PRO A 68 -26.67 -20.48 6.27
C PRO A 68 -27.32 -19.12 5.96
N ILE A 69 -26.83 -18.03 6.58
CA ILE A 69 -27.37 -16.66 6.39
C ILE A 69 -26.28 -15.60 6.22
N GLY A 70 -25.05 -16.03 5.99
CA GLY A 70 -23.86 -15.20 5.86
C GLY A 70 -22.58 -16.03 5.97
N TYR A 71 -21.43 -15.37 5.95
CA TYR A 71 -20.14 -15.97 6.24
C TYR A 71 -19.25 -15.08 7.10
N ILE A 72 -18.26 -15.71 7.71
CA ILE A 72 -17.20 -15.07 8.48
C ILE A 72 -15.88 -15.74 8.15
N SER A 73 -14.83 -14.94 8.03
CA SER A 73 -13.51 -15.40 7.63
C SER A 73 -12.40 -14.67 8.35
N VAL A 74 -11.35 -15.41 8.70
CA VAL A 74 -10.07 -14.83 9.13
C VAL A 74 -8.97 -15.22 8.14
N SER A 75 -8.13 -14.26 7.78
CA SER A 75 -6.97 -14.45 6.91
C SER A 75 -5.72 -13.84 7.55
N PRO A 76 -4.56 -14.52 7.58
CA PRO A 76 -3.30 -13.90 7.98
C PRO A 76 -2.99 -12.64 7.17
N LEU A 77 -2.28 -11.68 7.76
CA LEU A 77 -1.85 -10.48 7.05
C LEU A 77 -0.67 -10.72 6.11
N ARG A 78 -0.43 -9.73 5.25
CA ARG A 78 0.63 -9.72 4.23
C ARG A 78 0.50 -10.99 3.34
N ASP A 79 1.61 -11.59 2.96
CA ASP A 79 1.73 -12.84 2.21
C ASP A 79 1.71 -14.10 3.09
N GLY A 80 1.36 -13.97 4.37
CA GLY A 80 1.43 -15.06 5.36
C GLY A 80 2.77 -15.19 6.07
N SER A 81 3.74 -14.31 5.79
CA SER A 81 4.97 -14.15 6.60
C SER A 81 4.64 -13.75 8.04
N ASP A 82 3.82 -12.71 8.23
CA ASP A 82 3.37 -12.24 9.54
C ASP A 82 2.19 -13.06 10.08
N LYS A 83 2.53 -14.18 10.71
CA LYS A 83 1.58 -15.08 11.39
C LYS A 83 1.06 -14.54 12.72
N SER A 84 1.50 -13.36 13.16
CA SER A 84 1.10 -12.79 14.45
C SER A 84 -0.29 -12.12 14.43
N LYS A 85 -0.89 -11.95 13.24
CA LYS A 85 -2.14 -11.24 13.02
C LYS A 85 -3.07 -11.94 12.04
N GLY A 86 -4.36 -11.61 12.13
CA GLY A 86 -5.33 -11.91 11.09
C GLY A 86 -6.33 -10.78 10.86
N GLU A 87 -6.64 -10.53 9.59
CA GLU A 87 -7.83 -9.77 9.23
C GLU A 87 -9.08 -10.61 9.47
N ILE A 88 -10.10 -10.05 10.14
CA ILE A 88 -11.45 -10.60 10.22
C ILE A 88 -12.40 -9.87 9.27
N LYS A 89 -13.05 -10.62 8.38
CA LYS A 89 -14.12 -10.18 7.48
C LYS A 89 -15.38 -10.99 7.71
N TYR A 90 -16.55 -10.39 7.58
CA TYR A 90 -17.84 -11.09 7.63
C TYR A 90 -18.89 -10.39 6.77
N VAL A 91 -19.84 -11.18 6.29
CA VAL A 91 -21.04 -10.77 5.57
C VAL A 91 -22.22 -11.49 6.18
N LEU A 92 -23.35 -10.80 6.37
CA LEU A 92 -24.61 -11.35 6.86
C LEU A 92 -25.70 -10.79 5.95
N SER A 93 -26.62 -11.63 5.45
CA SER A 93 -27.73 -11.20 4.60
C SER A 93 -28.53 -10.07 5.30
N SER A 94 -28.88 -9.01 4.55
CA SER A 94 -29.53 -7.80 5.06
C SER A 94 -30.81 -8.09 5.85
N LYS A 95 -31.55 -9.12 5.45
CA LYS A 95 -32.72 -9.71 6.12
C LYS A 95 -32.52 -9.96 7.63
N TYR A 96 -31.27 -10.16 8.07
CA TYR A 96 -30.90 -10.54 9.44
C TYR A 96 -30.16 -9.45 10.23
N TRP A 97 -29.99 -8.25 9.66
CA TRP A 97 -29.31 -7.13 10.31
C TRP A 97 -30.04 -6.61 11.57
N GLY A 98 -29.32 -5.89 12.42
CA GLY A 98 -29.82 -5.36 13.70
C GLY A 98 -30.10 -6.40 14.79
N ARG A 99 -30.24 -7.69 14.43
CA ARG A 99 -30.59 -8.77 15.37
C ARG A 99 -29.48 -9.14 16.36
N GLY A 100 -28.22 -8.79 16.07
CA GLY A 100 -27.05 -9.11 16.92
C GLY A 100 -26.29 -10.41 16.54
N ILE A 101 -26.76 -11.12 15.50
CA ILE A 101 -26.18 -12.39 15.05
C ILE A 101 -24.69 -12.26 14.70
N ALA A 102 -24.33 -11.22 13.93
CA ALA A 102 -22.94 -10.96 13.56
C ALA A 102 -22.02 -10.76 14.79
N THR A 103 -22.48 -10.10 15.87
CA THR A 103 -21.71 -9.96 17.10
C THR A 103 -21.43 -11.32 17.77
N LYS A 104 -22.42 -12.23 17.78
CA LYS A 104 -22.22 -13.59 18.30
C LYS A 104 -21.26 -14.40 17.42
N ALA A 105 -21.44 -14.32 16.09
CA ALA A 105 -20.55 -14.97 15.12
C ALA A 105 -19.09 -14.48 15.23
N VAL A 106 -18.85 -13.17 15.34
CA VAL A 106 -17.51 -12.59 15.53
C VAL A 106 -16.90 -13.06 16.85
N LYS A 107 -17.65 -13.05 17.97
CA LYS A 107 -17.13 -13.58 19.25
C LYS A 107 -16.76 -15.05 19.17
N MET A 108 -17.57 -15.88 18.50
CA MET A 108 -17.28 -17.29 18.30
C MET A 108 -16.01 -17.50 17.47
N MET A 109 -15.88 -16.79 16.34
CA MET A 109 -14.66 -16.86 15.50
C MET A 109 -13.42 -16.41 16.29
N VAL A 110 -13.47 -15.26 16.98
CA VAL A 110 -12.36 -14.75 17.80
C VAL A 110 -11.90 -15.77 18.84
N ALA A 111 -12.84 -16.42 19.54
CA ALA A 111 -12.53 -17.47 20.51
C ALA A 111 -11.87 -18.70 19.86
N THR A 112 -12.35 -19.13 18.68
CA THR A 112 -11.71 -20.23 17.93
C THR A 112 -10.28 -19.87 17.51
N ILE A 113 -10.06 -18.69 16.92
CA ILE A 113 -8.76 -18.33 16.33
C ILE A 113 -7.62 -18.33 17.34
N PHE A 114 -7.83 -17.78 18.54
CA PHE A 114 -6.77 -17.73 19.56
C PHE A 114 -6.44 -19.12 20.18
N VAL A 115 -7.32 -20.11 19.99
CA VAL A 115 -7.01 -21.52 20.29
C VAL A 115 -6.33 -22.21 19.10
N ASP A 116 -6.85 -21.98 17.88
CA ASP A 116 -6.34 -22.53 16.62
C ASP A 116 -4.92 -22.04 16.26
N SER A 117 -4.56 -20.83 16.70
CA SER A 117 -3.34 -20.14 16.29
C SER A 117 -2.64 -19.46 17.48
N PRO A 118 -1.87 -20.21 18.29
CA PRO A 118 -1.13 -19.65 19.43
C PRO A 118 -0.09 -18.57 19.08
N LEU A 119 0.31 -18.47 17.80
CA LEU A 119 1.17 -17.39 17.30
C LEU A 119 0.43 -16.08 17.06
N MET A 120 -0.89 -16.15 16.81
CA MET A 120 -1.69 -14.97 16.49
C MET A 120 -2.06 -14.25 17.80
N ASN A 121 -1.64 -12.99 17.93
CA ASN A 121 -1.88 -12.18 19.13
C ASN A 121 -2.78 -10.96 18.88
N ARG A 122 -3.19 -10.75 17.62
CA ARG A 122 -4.02 -9.62 17.18
C ARG A 122 -5.00 -10.02 16.08
N LEU A 123 -6.27 -9.66 16.26
CA LEU A 123 -7.31 -9.73 15.24
C LEU A 123 -7.84 -8.32 14.94
N GLU A 124 -8.14 -8.06 13.67
CA GLU A 124 -8.40 -6.71 13.18
C GLU A 124 -9.33 -6.73 11.95
N GLY A 125 -10.34 -5.85 11.82
CA GLY A 125 -11.43 -6.04 10.84
C GLY A 125 -11.90 -4.79 10.10
N LYS A 126 -11.90 -4.81 8.76
CA LYS A 126 -12.13 -3.63 7.90
C LYS A 126 -13.56 -3.14 8.03
N VAL A 127 -13.74 -1.82 8.18
CA VAL A 127 -15.07 -1.19 8.16
C VAL A 127 -15.02 0.17 7.48
N ASP A 128 -16.01 0.42 6.61
CA ASP A 128 -16.28 1.74 6.06
C ASP A 128 -16.89 2.68 7.13
N ILE A 129 -16.53 3.97 7.11
CA ILE A 129 -16.96 4.92 8.14
C ILE A 129 -18.49 5.11 8.22
N GLU A 130 -19.23 4.92 7.12
CA GLU A 130 -20.70 4.95 7.10
C GLU A 130 -21.34 3.65 7.62
N ASN A 131 -20.59 2.54 7.69
CA ASN A 131 -21.12 1.25 8.16
C ASN A 131 -21.14 1.20 9.70
N ILE A 132 -22.02 2.01 10.29
CA ILE A 132 -22.27 2.09 11.74
C ILE A 132 -22.71 0.73 12.31
N GLY A 133 -23.36 -0.11 11.50
CA GLY A 133 -23.75 -1.47 11.88
C GLY A 133 -22.53 -2.36 12.18
N SER A 134 -21.58 -2.41 11.25
CA SER A 134 -20.35 -3.19 11.39
C SER A 134 -19.41 -2.64 12.48
N GLN A 135 -19.30 -1.31 12.61
CA GLN A 135 -18.56 -0.67 13.71
C GLN A 135 -19.11 -1.14 15.07
N ARG A 136 -20.43 -1.05 15.29
CA ARG A 136 -21.09 -1.53 16.52
C ARG A 136 -20.97 -3.03 16.75
N VAL A 137 -20.84 -3.84 15.69
CA VAL A 137 -20.63 -5.29 15.80
C VAL A 137 -19.23 -5.60 16.33
N LEU A 138 -18.19 -4.94 15.81
CA LEU A 138 -16.81 -5.10 16.28
C LEU A 138 -16.63 -4.56 17.71
N GLU A 139 -17.14 -3.37 18.01
CA GLU A 139 -17.13 -2.79 19.36
C GLU A 139 -17.76 -3.74 20.38
N LYS A 140 -18.97 -4.24 20.12
CA LYS A 140 -19.65 -5.21 21.01
C LYS A 140 -19.00 -6.58 21.03
N ALA A 141 -18.13 -6.89 20.07
CA ALA A 141 -17.28 -8.09 20.06
C ALA A 141 -15.98 -7.93 20.86
N GLY A 142 -15.62 -6.71 21.29
CA GLY A 142 -14.44 -6.42 22.10
C GLY A 142 -13.29 -5.74 21.36
N PHE A 143 -13.47 -5.36 20.09
CA PHE A 143 -12.48 -4.62 19.32
C PHE A 143 -12.46 -3.15 19.75
N THR A 144 -11.30 -2.50 19.64
CA THR A 144 -11.16 -1.04 19.83
C THR A 144 -10.89 -0.36 18.48
N LYS A 145 -11.46 0.82 18.27
CA LYS A 145 -11.15 1.67 17.11
C LYS A 145 -9.80 2.36 17.32
N GLU A 146 -8.80 2.03 16.49
CA GLU A 146 -7.41 2.49 16.66
C GLU A 146 -6.99 3.63 15.73
N CYS A 147 -7.60 3.74 14.56
CA CYS A 147 -7.34 4.78 13.57
C CYS A 147 -8.57 5.06 12.68
N VAL A 148 -8.49 6.12 11.87
CA VAL A 148 -9.40 6.39 10.73
C VAL A 148 -8.54 6.78 9.55
N LEU A 149 -8.61 6.05 8.44
CA LEU A 149 -7.77 6.29 7.27
C LEU A 149 -8.43 7.30 6.33
N ARG A 150 -7.81 8.46 6.16
CA ARG A 150 -8.36 9.55 5.33
C ARG A 150 -8.09 9.38 3.83
N ARG A 151 -9.09 9.77 3.02
CA ARG A 151 -9.20 9.82 1.54
C ARG A 151 -8.84 8.54 0.78
N LEU A 152 -9.89 7.88 0.27
CA LEU A 152 -9.86 7.07 -0.96
C LEU A 152 -10.80 7.76 -1.97
N PRO A 153 -10.31 8.29 -3.12
CA PRO A 153 -11.12 9.10 -4.04
C PRO A 153 -11.87 8.27 -5.10
N VAL A 154 -12.52 7.20 -4.64
CA VAL A 154 -13.63 6.48 -5.30
C VAL A 154 -14.55 6.05 -4.15
N ARG A 155 -15.86 6.34 -4.22
CA ARG A 155 -16.89 6.30 -3.14
C ARG A 155 -16.81 5.15 -2.10
N VAL A 156 -15.79 5.16 -1.23
CA VAL A 156 -15.55 4.27 -0.08
C VAL A 156 -14.59 5.00 0.87
N VAL A 157 -14.71 4.82 2.19
CA VAL A 157 -13.72 5.28 3.18
C VAL A 157 -13.39 4.13 4.15
N GLU A 158 -12.55 3.20 3.69
CA GLU A 158 -12.11 2.04 4.46
C GLU A 158 -11.17 2.41 5.63
N ALA A 159 -11.41 1.88 6.83
CA ALA A 159 -10.35 1.56 7.78
C ALA A 159 -9.72 0.19 7.41
N ALA A 160 -8.39 0.02 7.47
CA ALA A 160 -7.70 -1.05 6.73
C ALA A 160 -7.01 -2.18 7.52
N PHE A 161 -7.27 -3.41 7.06
CA PHE A 161 -6.72 -4.72 7.41
C PHE A 161 -6.79 -5.62 6.10
N VAL A 162 -6.01 -6.70 5.89
CA VAL A 162 -5.61 -7.20 4.52
C VAL A 162 -5.57 -8.77 4.43
N HIS A 163 -5.91 -9.57 3.37
CA HIS A 163 -5.52 -9.58 1.93
C HIS A 163 -6.60 -10.09 0.90
N ARG A 164 -6.30 -11.07 0.00
CA ARG A 164 -6.97 -11.35 -1.34
C ARG A 164 -6.93 -12.85 -1.80
N ALA A 165 -6.68 -13.39 -3.02
CA ALA A 165 -6.50 -13.01 -4.47
C ALA A 165 -7.18 -14.14 -5.37
N THR A 166 -6.97 -14.49 -6.68
CA THR A 166 -6.04 -14.20 -7.83
C THR A 166 -6.61 -14.76 -9.19
N LEU A 167 -6.04 -14.40 -10.37
CA LEU A 167 -6.06 -15.09 -11.71
C LEU A 167 -7.41 -15.21 -12.51
N ASN A 168 -7.48 -15.19 -13.87
CA ASN A 168 -6.47 -15.06 -14.96
C ASN A 168 -7.10 -14.45 -16.26
N GLY A 169 -6.29 -13.92 -17.20
CA GLY A 169 -6.73 -13.61 -18.58
C GLY A 169 -6.10 -12.38 -19.27
N TYR A 170 -5.44 -12.58 -20.41
CA TYR A 170 -4.92 -11.51 -21.30
C TYR A 170 -5.88 -11.21 -22.46
N THR A 171 -5.80 -10.00 -23.03
CA THR A 171 -6.37 -9.71 -24.36
C THR A 171 -5.42 -8.83 -25.18
N ARG A 172 -5.07 -9.23 -26.40
CA ARG A 172 -4.37 -8.37 -27.37
C ARG A 172 -5.37 -7.39 -28.01
N GLY A 173 -5.03 -6.11 -28.06
CA GLY A 173 -5.80 -5.08 -28.77
C GLY A 173 -5.08 -4.58 -30.02
N TRP A 174 -5.82 -4.40 -31.11
CA TRP A 174 -5.37 -3.71 -32.32
C TRP A 174 -6.04 -2.33 -32.38
N ILE A 175 -5.35 -1.31 -32.89
CA ILE A 175 -5.96 -0.02 -33.25
C ILE A 175 -5.75 0.22 -34.75
N LEU A 176 -6.83 0.07 -35.54
CA LEU A 176 -6.84 0.52 -36.93
C LEU A 176 -7.18 2.01 -36.99
N PHE A 177 -6.25 2.84 -37.48
CA PHE A 177 -6.53 4.23 -37.81
C PHE A 177 -7.19 4.34 -39.19
N LYS A 178 -8.53 4.34 -39.26
CA LYS A 178 -9.26 4.73 -40.48
C LYS A 178 -9.16 6.24 -40.71
N LYS A 179 -8.13 6.66 -41.46
CA LYS A 179 -7.94 8.06 -41.87
C LYS A 179 -8.92 8.44 -42.99
N LYS A 180 -10.09 8.99 -42.63
CA LYS A 180 -10.94 9.70 -43.60
C LYS A 180 -10.17 10.92 -44.14
N LYS A 181 -9.94 10.93 -45.45
CA LYS A 181 -9.60 12.14 -46.23
C LYS A 181 -10.83 12.48 -47.07
N GLN A 182 -11.19 13.76 -47.16
CA GLN A 182 -12.40 14.20 -47.89
C GLN A 182 -12.01 15.02 -49.11
N CYS A 183 -12.65 14.70 -50.24
CA CYS A 183 -12.49 15.29 -51.58
C CYS A 183 -11.09 15.12 -52.23
N SER A 184 -10.99 15.05 -53.57
CA SER A 184 -12.02 15.10 -54.62
C SER A 184 -11.80 14.00 -55.66
N ASP A 185 -12.89 13.37 -56.09
CA ASP A 185 -13.08 12.50 -57.26
C ASP A 185 -12.12 11.33 -57.55
N LYS A 186 -12.74 10.15 -57.74
CA LYS A 186 -12.18 8.84 -58.17
C LYS A 186 -11.42 8.05 -57.10
N GLU A 187 -11.08 6.83 -57.49
CA GLU A 187 -11.00 5.62 -56.65
C GLU A 187 -10.06 5.67 -55.44
N VAL A 188 -10.45 4.97 -54.37
CA VAL A 188 -9.63 4.75 -53.17
C VAL A 188 -9.40 3.26 -52.98
N SER A 189 -8.16 2.81 -53.20
CA SER A 189 -7.68 1.53 -52.70
C SER A 189 -7.22 1.67 -51.23
N GLU A 190 -7.53 0.68 -50.39
CA GLU A 190 -7.05 0.68 -49.00
C GLU A 190 -5.58 0.23 -48.93
N THR A 191 -4.73 0.98 -48.23
CA THR A 191 -3.37 0.57 -47.85
C THR A 191 -3.26 0.52 -46.34
N VAL A 192 -3.04 -0.68 -45.79
CA VAL A 192 -2.83 -0.88 -44.35
C VAL A 192 -1.34 -0.77 -44.04
N VAL A 193 -0.97 0.18 -43.18
CA VAL A 193 0.37 0.27 -42.59
C VAL A 193 0.23 0.11 -41.08
N GLY A 194 0.70 -1.02 -40.56
CA GLY A 194 0.89 -1.21 -39.12
C GLY A 194 2.25 -0.65 -38.70
N VAL A 195 2.30 0.00 -37.53
CA VAL A 195 3.56 0.42 -36.91
C VAL A 195 3.54 0.03 -35.44
N GLU A 196 4.59 -0.64 -35.00
CA GLU A 196 4.83 -1.00 -33.61
C GLU A 196 5.54 0.14 -32.87
N TYR A 197 5.06 0.51 -31.68
CA TYR A 197 5.60 1.65 -30.94
C TYR A 197 5.76 1.37 -29.44
N PHE A 198 6.99 1.52 -28.96
CA PHE A 198 7.33 1.74 -27.56
C PHE A 198 8.05 3.09 -27.46
N TYR A 199 7.60 4.00 -26.59
CA TYR A 199 8.36 5.23 -26.29
C TYR A 199 8.28 5.63 -24.81
N ARG A 200 9.39 6.22 -24.36
CA ARG A 200 9.67 6.71 -23.01
C ARG A 200 10.02 8.19 -23.14
N VAL A 201 9.33 9.07 -22.42
CA VAL A 201 9.57 10.53 -22.47
C VAL A 201 10.19 10.98 -21.15
N PRO A 202 11.39 11.58 -21.14
CA PRO A 202 11.97 12.16 -19.95
C PRO A 202 11.45 13.59 -19.74
N MET A 203 10.80 13.87 -18.60
CA MET A 203 10.58 15.25 -18.15
C MET A 203 11.74 15.71 -17.27
N ARG A 204 12.55 16.65 -17.78
CA ARG A 204 13.28 17.58 -16.92
C ARG A 204 12.28 18.60 -16.38
N LEU A 205 12.32 18.86 -15.08
CA LEU A 205 11.60 19.97 -14.45
C LEU A 205 12.61 20.75 -13.60
N SER A 206 13.02 21.91 -14.11
CA SER A 206 13.79 22.91 -13.39
C SER A 206 13.20 24.29 -13.71
N VAL A 207 13.14 25.17 -12.72
CA VAL A 207 12.49 26.48 -12.83
C VAL A 207 13.54 27.58 -12.77
N ARG A 208 13.54 28.44 -13.79
CA ARG A 208 14.17 29.77 -13.77
C ARG A 208 13.18 30.78 -14.37
N ILE A 209 13.23 32.01 -13.86
CA ILE A 209 12.48 33.14 -14.41
C ILE A 209 13.24 33.68 -15.64
N SER A 210 12.51 34.15 -16.64
CA SER A 210 13.04 34.57 -17.96
C SER A 210 13.28 36.10 -18.01
N PRO A 211 14.03 36.63 -19.00
CA PRO A 211 13.44 36.83 -20.34
C PRO A 211 14.33 36.45 -21.55
N ALA A 212 13.65 36.32 -22.71
CA ALA A 212 14.13 36.53 -24.09
C ALA A 212 14.77 35.38 -24.93
N TYR A 213 13.95 34.89 -25.87
CA TYR A 213 14.23 34.58 -27.30
C TYR A 213 14.95 33.27 -27.74
N ILE A 214 14.85 33.00 -29.06
CA ILE A 214 14.74 31.67 -29.72
C ILE A 214 15.77 31.52 -30.90
N PRO A 215 15.83 30.40 -31.67
CA PRO A 215 16.74 29.23 -31.53
C PRO A 215 17.79 29.05 -32.66
N ARG A 216 18.59 27.96 -32.59
CA ARG A 216 19.14 27.06 -33.65
C ARG A 216 20.41 26.32 -33.13
N GLU A 217 20.84 25.13 -33.58
CA GLU A 217 20.24 24.00 -34.33
C GLU A 217 21.10 22.72 -34.08
N LEU A 218 20.57 21.53 -34.40
CA LEU A 218 21.24 20.24 -34.72
C LEU A 218 22.60 19.85 -34.08
N GLY A 219 22.66 18.68 -33.41
CA GLY A 219 23.95 17.99 -33.15
C GLY A 219 23.96 16.90 -32.06
N MET A 220 23.35 15.73 -32.28
CA MET A 220 23.47 14.60 -31.34
C MET A 220 24.82 13.88 -31.46
N LYS A 221 25.57 13.81 -30.35
CA LYS A 221 26.53 12.74 -30.05
C LYS A 221 26.21 12.19 -28.66
N VAL A 222 26.26 10.86 -28.52
CA VAL A 222 26.03 10.17 -27.24
C VAL A 222 27.34 10.08 -26.46
N ALA A 223 27.29 10.36 -25.16
CA ALA A 223 28.38 10.28 -24.19
C ALA A 223 27.89 9.49 -22.95
N PRO A 224 28.78 8.91 -22.12
CA PRO A 224 28.39 8.00 -21.05
C PRO A 224 27.56 8.67 -19.95
N ALA A 225 26.82 7.85 -19.20
CA ALA A 225 25.86 8.30 -18.20
C ALA A 225 26.54 9.01 -17.02
N GLN A 226 26.23 10.30 -16.81
CA GLN A 226 26.57 11.03 -15.59
C GLN A 226 25.52 10.76 -14.50
N LYS A 227 25.95 10.64 -13.24
CA LYS A 227 25.05 10.70 -12.07
C LYS A 227 24.26 12.02 -12.11
N SER A 228 22.95 11.97 -11.90
CA SER A 228 22.10 13.16 -11.85
C SER A 228 21.67 13.46 -10.41
N LEU A 229 22.33 14.43 -9.76
CA LEU A 229 21.93 14.90 -8.43
C LEU A 229 20.57 15.61 -8.48
N LEU A 230 19.79 15.43 -7.41
CA LEU A 230 18.59 16.21 -7.08
C LEU A 230 18.87 17.05 -5.83
N SER A 231 19.59 18.17 -5.97
CA SER A 231 20.01 19.00 -4.84
C SER A 231 18.92 19.97 -4.35
N LEU A 232 18.90 20.20 -3.03
CA LEU A 232 18.27 21.35 -2.39
C LEU A 232 19.20 21.86 -1.27
N SER A 233 19.51 23.15 -1.26
CA SER A 233 20.22 23.83 -0.16
C SER A 233 19.25 24.64 0.71
N GLY A 234 19.64 24.92 1.96
CA GLY A 234 18.84 25.65 2.95
C GLY A 234 19.14 27.14 3.00
N VAL A 235 18.16 27.95 3.43
CA VAL A 235 18.30 29.42 3.57
C VAL A 235 19.03 29.78 4.87
N ALA A 236 20.03 30.65 4.78
CA ALA A 236 20.65 31.37 5.89
C ALA A 236 20.75 32.87 5.57
N ASN A 237 20.92 33.72 6.58
CA ASN A 237 20.85 35.19 6.44
C ASN A 237 22.09 35.79 5.75
N GLU A 238 21.86 36.90 5.04
CA GLU A 238 22.92 37.77 4.53
C GLU A 238 23.72 38.43 5.66
N ASN A 239 25.03 38.18 5.71
CA ASN A 239 26.02 39.21 6.04
C ASN A 239 27.41 38.83 5.54
N ARG A 240 28.26 39.84 5.33
CA ARG A 240 29.44 39.77 4.44
C ARG A 240 30.64 39.02 5.04
N GLY A 241 31.32 38.24 4.20
CA GLY A 241 32.68 37.73 4.42
C GLY A 241 33.02 36.65 3.38
N ASP A 242 34.22 36.69 2.79
CA ASP A 242 34.65 35.68 1.82
C ASP A 242 34.88 34.32 2.51
N VAL A 243 34.03 33.34 2.21
CA VAL A 243 34.13 31.95 2.66
C VAL A 243 33.72 31.04 1.49
N ASP A 244 34.38 29.89 1.35
CA ASP A 244 34.12 28.89 0.31
C ASP A 244 32.73 28.23 0.53
N ASP A 245 31.70 28.72 -0.16
CA ASP A 245 30.29 28.35 0.04
C ASP A 245 29.93 26.99 -0.60
N GLN A 246 30.57 25.93 -0.12
CA GLN A 246 30.16 24.55 -0.39
C GLN A 246 28.96 24.18 0.51
N SER A 247 27.79 24.77 0.19
CA SER A 247 26.53 24.44 0.88
C SER A 247 26.20 22.95 0.69
N ASP A 248 26.04 22.20 1.80
CA ASP A 248 25.76 20.76 1.81
C ASP A 248 24.58 20.37 0.87
N ILE A 249 24.86 19.54 -0.12
CA ILE A 249 23.89 19.06 -1.12
C ILE A 249 23.29 17.73 -0.65
N ILE A 250 22.00 17.74 -0.35
CA ILE A 250 21.20 16.52 -0.09
C ILE A 250 20.47 16.12 -1.36
N SER A 251 20.56 14.84 -1.75
CA SER A 251 19.93 14.32 -2.97
C SER A 251 19.39 12.89 -2.84
N LEU A 252 18.56 12.47 -3.81
CA LEU A 252 18.03 11.11 -3.92
C LEU A 252 18.54 10.42 -5.18
N CYS A 253 19.37 9.40 -5.02
CA CYS A 253 20.07 8.70 -6.11
C CYS A 253 19.58 7.25 -6.27
N LEU A 254 19.84 6.63 -7.43
CA LEU A 254 19.75 5.16 -7.53
C LEU A 254 20.96 4.54 -6.83
N PHE A 255 20.76 3.37 -6.22
CA PHE A 255 21.86 2.56 -5.68
C PHE A 255 22.63 1.85 -6.79
N ASP A 256 23.94 1.75 -6.60
CA ASP A 256 24.85 0.88 -7.34
C ASP A 256 25.49 -0.16 -6.40
N LEU A 257 26.08 -1.23 -6.94
CA LEU A 257 26.77 -2.24 -6.13
C LEU A 257 28.07 -1.71 -5.49
N THR A 258 28.63 -0.62 -6.01
CA THR A 258 29.76 0.10 -5.40
C THR A 258 29.39 0.88 -4.13
N ASP A 259 28.10 1.16 -3.89
CA ASP A 259 27.63 1.85 -2.68
C ASP A 259 27.64 0.94 -1.42
N VAL A 260 28.05 -0.34 -1.54
CA VAL A 260 27.89 -1.35 -0.49
C VAL A 260 28.61 -1.02 0.84
N ASP A 261 29.81 -0.46 0.79
CA ASP A 261 30.57 -0.14 2.02
C ASP A 261 29.86 0.96 2.84
N ASP A 262 29.26 1.94 2.15
CA ASP A 262 28.45 2.99 2.77
C ASP A 262 27.08 2.47 3.21
N PHE A 263 26.47 1.57 2.44
CA PHE A 263 25.22 0.90 2.80
C PHE A 263 25.36 0.12 4.11
N MET A 264 26.46 -0.62 4.28
CA MET A 264 26.76 -1.34 5.51
C MET A 264 26.92 -0.39 6.71
N GLU A 265 27.35 0.86 6.52
CA GLU A 265 27.56 1.83 7.61
C GLU A 265 26.29 2.08 8.44
N TRP A 266 25.13 2.25 7.79
CA TRP A 266 23.85 2.39 8.51
C TRP A 266 23.10 1.08 8.69
N PHE A 267 23.24 0.14 7.74
CA PHE A 267 22.48 -1.11 7.77
C PHE A 267 22.96 -2.07 8.86
N THR A 268 24.19 -1.92 9.36
CA THR A 268 24.72 -2.66 10.52
C THR A 268 24.65 -1.90 11.85
N ASP A 269 24.26 -0.62 11.85
CA ASP A 269 24.16 0.19 13.08
C ASP A 269 22.95 -0.23 13.94
N ASP A 270 23.20 -0.64 15.18
CA ASP A 270 22.17 -1.02 16.15
C ASP A 270 21.21 0.14 16.51
N ASN A 271 21.66 1.39 16.42
CA ASN A 271 20.82 2.56 16.64
C ASN A 271 19.78 2.70 15.53
N VAL A 272 20.19 2.50 14.28
CA VAL A 272 19.32 2.49 13.11
C VAL A 272 18.37 1.29 13.17
N ASN A 273 18.91 0.10 13.46
CA ASN A 273 18.16 -1.14 13.56
C ASN A 273 17.38 -1.32 14.88
N LYS A 274 17.29 -0.29 15.74
CA LYS A 274 16.54 -0.34 17.00
C LYS A 274 15.04 -0.61 16.79
N PHE A 275 14.47 -0.12 15.70
CA PHE A 275 13.03 -0.21 15.39
C PHE A 275 12.72 -1.02 14.13
N CYS A 276 13.74 -1.56 13.46
CA CYS A 276 13.57 -2.35 12.24
C CYS A 276 13.12 -3.78 12.58
N SER A 277 12.12 -4.29 11.86
CA SER A 277 11.67 -5.70 11.97
C SER A 277 12.54 -6.68 11.18
N ARG A 278 13.73 -6.26 10.73
CA ARG A 278 14.70 -7.10 10.01
C ARG A 278 15.56 -7.84 11.04
N ASP A 279 15.76 -9.14 10.79
CA ASP A 279 16.67 -10.01 11.56
C ASP A 279 18.04 -10.15 10.85
N THR A 280 18.26 -9.36 9.80
CA THR A 280 19.39 -9.45 8.87
C THR A 280 20.47 -8.42 9.18
N THR A 281 21.30 -8.68 10.18
CA THR A 281 22.68 -8.14 10.16
C THR A 281 23.46 -8.95 9.13
N PHE A 282 24.15 -8.30 8.20
CA PHE A 282 24.98 -9.01 7.21
C PHE A 282 26.14 -9.74 7.89
N ILE A 283 26.41 -10.97 7.46
CA ILE A 283 27.52 -11.78 7.97
C ILE A 283 28.81 -11.43 7.20
N SER A 284 28.67 -11.04 5.93
CA SER A 284 29.74 -10.66 5.01
C SER A 284 29.39 -9.43 4.16
N LYS A 285 30.38 -8.89 3.44
CA LYS A 285 30.16 -7.83 2.44
C LYS A 285 29.39 -8.38 1.23
N GLU A 286 29.62 -9.63 0.92
CA GLU A 286 28.99 -10.38 -0.18
C GLU A 286 27.48 -10.54 0.06
N ASP A 287 27.05 -10.79 1.30
CA ASP A 287 25.62 -10.78 1.68
C ASP A 287 24.99 -9.41 1.44
N ALA A 288 25.71 -8.33 1.77
CA ALA A 288 25.24 -6.96 1.56
C ALA A 288 25.13 -6.63 0.06
N MET A 289 26.14 -6.99 -0.74
CA MET A 289 26.08 -6.87 -2.21
C MET A 289 24.91 -7.65 -2.80
N GLN A 290 24.68 -8.88 -2.35
CA GLN A 290 23.59 -9.73 -2.82
C GLN A 290 22.21 -9.18 -2.43
N TYR A 291 22.07 -8.63 -1.21
CA TYR A 291 20.86 -7.93 -0.79
C TYR A 291 20.60 -6.67 -1.62
N ILE A 292 21.64 -5.88 -1.92
CA ILE A 292 21.52 -4.72 -2.80
C ILE A 292 21.08 -5.14 -4.21
N ALA A 293 21.71 -6.18 -4.77
CA ALA A 293 21.41 -6.71 -6.11
C ALA A 293 19.99 -7.29 -6.26
N VAL A 294 19.46 -7.96 -5.23
CA VAL A 294 18.20 -8.71 -5.31
C VAL A 294 17.02 -7.94 -4.70
N VAL A 295 17.24 -7.10 -3.68
CA VAL A 295 16.17 -6.44 -2.91
C VAL A 295 16.14 -4.93 -3.12
N VAL A 296 17.30 -4.26 -3.20
CA VAL A 296 17.36 -2.78 -3.27
C VAL A 296 17.23 -2.28 -4.71
N ILE A 297 18.11 -2.72 -5.61
CA ILE A 297 18.16 -2.27 -7.01
C ILE A 297 16.88 -2.65 -7.78
N PRO A 298 16.29 -3.86 -7.61
CA PRO A 298 15.05 -4.23 -8.31
C PRO A 298 13.78 -3.58 -7.72
N HIS A 299 13.85 -2.90 -6.57
CA HIS A 299 12.66 -2.34 -5.93
C HIS A 299 12.10 -1.15 -6.72
N PRO A 300 10.81 -1.16 -7.11
CA PRO A 300 10.22 -0.16 -8.01
C PRO A 300 10.42 1.32 -7.64
N TRP A 301 10.54 1.64 -6.34
CA TRP A 301 10.87 2.99 -5.86
C TRP A 301 11.74 2.88 -4.60
N HIS A 302 13.05 2.68 -4.77
CA HIS A 302 14.07 2.74 -3.70
C HIS A 302 15.21 3.66 -4.15
N ARG A 303 15.67 4.56 -3.28
CA ARG A 303 16.75 5.51 -3.53
C ARG A 303 17.72 5.56 -2.35
N ALA A 304 18.99 5.84 -2.65
CA ALA A 304 19.95 6.29 -1.66
C ALA A 304 19.59 7.71 -1.22
N ILE A 305 19.69 8.00 0.07
CA ILE A 305 19.76 9.38 0.58
C ILE A 305 21.24 9.76 0.53
N CYS A 306 21.59 10.68 -0.36
CA CYS A 306 22.97 11.12 -0.55
C CYS A 306 23.22 12.49 0.09
N LEU A 307 24.44 12.70 0.57
CA LEU A 307 25.00 13.99 0.98
C LEU A 307 26.32 14.19 0.23
N ASN A 308 26.40 15.22 -0.62
CA ASN A 308 27.54 15.51 -1.49
C ASN A 308 27.97 14.24 -2.29
N ASP A 309 27.01 13.69 -3.04
CA ASP A 309 27.04 12.38 -3.74
C ASP A 309 27.26 11.12 -2.88
N LYS A 310 27.75 11.22 -1.64
CA LYS A 310 27.95 10.07 -0.75
C LYS A 310 26.62 9.49 -0.25
N PRO A 311 26.31 8.19 -0.43
CA PRO A 311 25.20 7.53 0.25
C PRO A 311 25.38 7.57 1.78
N ILE A 312 24.32 7.96 2.50
CA ILE A 312 24.29 8.02 3.98
C ILE A 312 22.99 7.48 4.59
N GLY A 313 22.12 6.90 3.76
CA GLY A 313 20.83 6.31 4.15
C GLY A 313 20.06 5.77 2.96
N SER A 314 18.87 5.23 3.20
CA SER A 314 17.98 4.74 2.16
C SER A 314 16.54 5.24 2.36
N ILE A 315 15.80 5.36 1.26
CA ILE A 315 14.38 5.74 1.27
C ILE A 315 13.63 5.01 0.15
N TYR A 316 12.46 4.46 0.47
CA TYR A 316 11.66 3.68 -0.46
C TYR A 316 10.16 3.89 -0.27
N VAL A 317 9.40 3.62 -1.33
CA VAL A 317 7.93 3.57 -1.30
C VAL A 317 7.48 2.25 -1.90
N SER A 318 6.81 1.42 -1.10
CA SER A 318 6.27 0.14 -1.55
C SER A 318 4.77 0.28 -1.83
N SER A 319 4.32 -0.08 -3.04
CA SER A 319 2.89 -0.08 -3.38
C SER A 319 2.19 -1.25 -2.72
N PHE A 320 1.04 -1.03 -2.10
CA PHE A 320 0.11 -2.12 -1.80
C PHE A 320 -0.45 -2.71 -3.11
N HIS A 321 -1.18 -3.84 -3.02
CA HIS A 321 -1.68 -4.58 -4.18
C HIS A 321 -3.21 -4.68 -4.21
N GLY A 322 -3.79 -4.93 -5.39
CA GLY A 322 -5.20 -5.26 -5.57
C GLY A 322 -6.17 -4.17 -5.09
N SER A 323 -7.12 -4.51 -4.22
CA SER A 323 -8.06 -3.54 -3.61
C SER A 323 -7.36 -2.36 -2.93
N ASP A 324 -6.15 -2.59 -2.42
CA ASP A 324 -5.38 -1.61 -1.66
C ASP A 324 -4.36 -0.87 -2.55
N ILE A 325 -4.32 -1.12 -3.86
CA ILE A 325 -3.28 -0.61 -4.78
C ILE A 325 -3.15 0.92 -4.81
N CYS A 326 -4.20 1.65 -4.44
CA CYS A 326 -4.19 3.11 -4.32
C CYS A 326 -3.42 3.63 -3.08
N ARG A 327 -2.83 2.73 -2.27
CA ARG A 327 -2.00 3.05 -1.10
C ARG A 327 -0.55 2.64 -1.34
N GLY A 328 0.39 3.44 -0.83
CA GLY A 328 1.80 3.08 -0.67
C GLY A 328 2.25 3.21 0.78
N GLU A 329 3.31 2.50 1.19
CA GLU A 329 3.99 2.65 2.48
C GLU A 329 5.39 3.25 2.25
N ILE A 330 5.74 4.35 2.94
CA ILE A 330 7.09 4.94 2.90
C ILE A 330 7.95 4.36 4.03
N GLY A 331 9.17 3.96 3.70
CA GLY A 331 10.22 3.62 4.66
C GLY A 331 11.49 4.41 4.40
N TYR A 332 12.22 4.75 5.46
CA TYR A 332 13.52 5.40 5.37
C TYR A 332 14.41 5.12 6.58
N GLU A 333 15.71 5.21 6.36
CA GLU A 333 16.79 5.00 7.32
C GLU A 333 17.96 5.94 6.97
N LEU A 334 18.76 6.32 7.97
CA LEU A 334 19.89 7.24 7.82
C LEU A 334 20.95 6.84 8.85
N SER A 335 22.24 6.86 8.48
CA SER A 335 23.35 6.65 9.42
C SER A 335 23.24 7.60 10.62
N SER A 336 23.45 7.08 11.83
CA SER A 336 23.29 7.83 13.08
C SER A 336 24.18 9.09 13.16
N LYS A 337 25.33 9.07 12.47
CA LYS A 337 26.26 10.21 12.30
C LYS A 337 25.62 11.45 11.63
N TYR A 338 24.46 11.28 11.01
CA TYR A 338 23.74 12.31 10.25
C TYR A 338 22.37 12.67 10.85
N TRP A 339 22.01 12.08 11.99
CA TRP A 339 20.77 12.41 12.71
C TRP A 339 20.78 13.86 13.23
N GLY A 340 19.59 14.40 13.49
CA GLY A 340 19.40 15.79 13.95
C GLY A 340 19.56 16.86 12.86
N LYS A 341 20.39 16.63 11.83
CA LYS A 341 20.74 17.57 10.74
C LYS A 341 19.61 17.88 9.73
N GLY A 342 18.38 17.47 9.99
CA GLY A 342 17.23 17.71 9.09
C GLY A 342 17.18 16.89 7.79
N ILE A 343 18.25 16.19 7.41
CA ILE A 343 18.41 15.43 6.15
C ILE A 343 17.19 14.55 5.81
N SER A 344 16.72 13.69 6.72
CA SER A 344 15.54 12.84 6.49
C SER A 344 14.25 13.64 6.24
N THR A 345 14.13 14.86 6.80
CA THR A 345 13.00 15.75 6.54
C THR A 345 13.04 16.27 5.10
N MET A 346 14.22 16.57 4.56
CA MET A 346 14.38 16.98 3.16
C MET A 346 14.13 15.80 2.21
N ALA A 347 14.72 14.64 2.48
CA ALA A 347 14.51 13.42 1.70
C ALA A 347 13.01 13.05 1.61
N VAL A 348 12.30 12.97 2.74
CA VAL A 348 10.86 12.68 2.76
C VAL A 348 10.03 13.79 2.11
N LYS A 349 10.42 15.06 2.22
CA LYS A 349 9.76 16.18 1.50
C LYS A 349 9.88 16.05 -0.01
N MET A 350 11.02 15.58 -0.53
CA MET A 350 11.22 15.31 -1.96
C MET A 350 10.29 14.18 -2.43
N VAL A 351 10.24 13.05 -1.69
CA VAL A 351 9.30 11.95 -1.98
C VAL A 351 7.85 12.44 -1.99
N ALA A 352 7.46 13.19 -0.96
CA ALA A 352 6.12 13.76 -0.81
C ALA A 352 5.69 14.65 -1.99
N SER A 353 6.65 15.26 -2.71
CA SER A 353 6.41 16.09 -3.89
C SER A 353 6.36 15.33 -5.22
N THR A 354 7.08 14.22 -5.39
CA THR A 354 7.18 13.50 -6.68
C THR A 354 6.34 12.23 -6.73
N ILE A 355 6.15 11.52 -5.62
CA ILE A 355 5.61 10.15 -5.62
C ILE A 355 4.22 10.03 -6.26
N PHE A 356 3.38 11.07 -6.12
CA PHE A 356 2.05 11.12 -6.73
C PHE A 356 2.04 11.49 -8.22
N VAL A 357 3.17 11.94 -8.75
CA VAL A 357 3.42 12.13 -10.19
C VAL A 357 4.08 10.88 -10.78
N ASP A 358 5.05 10.30 -10.06
CA ASP A 358 5.71 9.04 -10.41
C ASP A 358 4.67 7.89 -10.50
N TRP A 359 3.85 7.76 -9.45
CA TRP A 359 2.85 6.71 -9.26
C TRP A 359 1.44 7.33 -9.13
N PRO A 360 0.82 7.77 -10.24
CA PRO A 360 -0.46 8.48 -10.24
C PRO A 360 -1.66 7.59 -9.85
N HIS A 361 -1.46 6.28 -9.68
CA HIS A 361 -2.45 5.37 -9.09
C HIS A 361 -2.54 5.51 -7.56
N LEU A 362 -1.55 6.10 -6.89
CA LEU A 362 -1.59 6.35 -5.45
C LEU A 362 -2.51 7.52 -5.11
N ALA A 363 -3.52 7.25 -4.29
CA ALA A 363 -4.30 8.26 -3.59
C ALA A 363 -3.66 8.73 -2.28
N ARG A 364 -2.75 7.93 -1.73
CA ARG A 364 -2.33 8.00 -0.34
C ARG A 364 -0.98 7.33 -0.14
N LEU A 365 -0.13 7.96 0.66
CA LEU A 365 1.14 7.44 1.13
C LEU A 365 1.10 7.36 2.66
N GLU A 366 1.35 6.17 3.21
CA GLU A 366 1.31 5.86 4.64
C GLU A 366 2.72 5.76 5.20
N GLY A 367 2.90 6.11 6.47
CA GLY A 367 4.12 5.85 7.22
C GLY A 367 3.76 5.32 8.60
N VAL A 368 4.30 4.15 8.97
CA VAL A 368 4.06 3.54 10.29
C VAL A 368 5.35 3.56 11.12
N VAL A 369 5.29 4.20 12.28
CA VAL A 369 6.47 4.56 13.08
C VAL A 369 6.30 4.11 14.51
N ALA A 370 7.30 3.46 15.11
CA ALA A 370 7.25 3.04 16.51
C ALA A 370 6.95 4.23 17.44
N VAL A 371 6.12 4.01 18.47
CA VAL A 371 5.70 5.06 19.43
C VAL A 371 6.91 5.76 20.09
N ASP A 372 8.01 5.03 20.33
CA ASP A 372 9.24 5.58 20.91
C ASP A 372 10.15 6.29 19.89
N ASN A 373 9.93 6.12 18.59
CA ASN A 373 10.74 6.74 17.53
C ASN A 373 10.26 8.17 17.23
N ILE A 374 10.38 9.04 18.23
CA ILE A 374 9.97 10.46 18.19
C ILE A 374 10.69 11.23 17.06
N GLY A 375 11.93 10.83 16.70
CA GLY A 375 12.68 11.41 15.60
C GLY A 375 11.97 11.21 14.25
N SER A 376 11.58 9.98 13.95
CA SER A 376 10.87 9.66 12.70
C SER A 376 9.44 10.21 12.67
N GLN A 377 8.71 10.23 13.81
CA GLN A 377 7.40 10.87 13.88
C GLN A 377 7.47 12.35 13.50
N ARG A 378 8.45 13.09 14.04
CA ARG A 378 8.69 14.51 13.71
C ARG A 378 9.07 14.75 12.25
N VAL A 379 9.69 13.78 11.57
CA VAL A 379 10.01 13.87 10.13
C VAL A 379 8.72 13.81 9.30
N LEU A 380 7.80 12.89 9.62
CA LEU A 380 6.50 12.78 8.94
C LEU A 380 5.62 14.03 9.20
N GLU A 381 5.56 14.49 10.45
CA GLU A 381 4.83 15.71 10.82
C GLU A 381 5.35 16.95 10.06
N LYS A 382 6.67 17.17 10.02
CA LYS A 382 7.30 18.30 9.31
C LYS A 382 7.16 18.24 7.79
N THR A 383 6.83 17.08 7.23
CA THR A 383 6.63 16.87 5.78
C THR A 383 5.16 16.84 5.36
N GLY A 384 4.25 17.15 6.29
CA GLY A 384 2.82 17.30 6.01
C GLY A 384 2.01 16.01 6.05
N PHE A 385 2.58 14.91 6.55
CA PHE A 385 1.79 13.74 6.92
C PHE A 385 1.00 14.04 8.20
N ILE A 386 -0.22 13.52 8.28
CA ILE A 386 -1.11 13.71 9.42
C ILE A 386 -1.18 12.42 10.23
N LYS A 387 -1.03 12.52 11.55
CA LYS A 387 -1.23 11.41 12.51
C LYS A 387 -2.70 10.95 12.49
N GLU A 388 -2.92 9.64 12.40
CA GLU A 388 -4.26 9.03 12.20
C GLU A 388 -4.72 8.13 13.34
N GLY A 389 -3.79 7.65 14.16
CA GLY A 389 -4.07 6.70 15.24
C GLY A 389 -2.84 6.02 15.80
N VAL A 390 -3.05 5.13 16.76
CA VAL A 390 -2.01 4.28 17.36
C VAL A 390 -2.46 2.82 17.24
N LEU A 391 -1.70 2.04 16.46
CA LEU A 391 -1.92 0.63 16.20
C LEU A 391 -1.20 -0.18 17.29
N ARG A 392 -1.96 -0.76 18.22
CA ARG A 392 -1.39 -1.41 19.41
C ARG A 392 -0.89 -2.82 19.09
N LYS A 393 0.27 -3.21 19.60
CA LYS A 393 0.95 -4.49 19.32
C LYS A 393 1.03 -4.77 17.81
N TYR A 394 1.31 -3.75 17.00
CA TYR A 394 1.19 -3.84 15.56
C TYR A 394 2.44 -4.35 14.84
N TYR A 395 3.68 -4.13 15.28
CA TYR A 395 4.83 -4.90 14.74
C TYR A 395 5.39 -5.84 15.81
N TYR A 396 5.83 -7.01 15.39
CA TYR A 396 6.64 -7.90 16.23
C TYR A 396 8.11 -7.68 15.84
N VAL A 397 8.90 -7.16 16.77
CA VAL A 397 10.29 -6.76 16.56
C VAL A 397 11.14 -7.31 17.70
N LYS A 398 12.22 -8.03 17.37
CA LYS A 398 13.23 -8.53 18.33
C LYS A 398 12.59 -9.17 19.59
N GLY A 399 11.63 -10.07 19.36
CA GLY A 399 10.92 -10.84 20.40
C GLY A 399 9.77 -10.11 21.13
N LYS A 400 9.37 -8.89 20.69
CA LYS A 400 8.35 -8.09 21.38
C LYS A 400 7.33 -7.51 20.40
N SER A 401 6.06 -7.50 20.79
CA SER A 401 5.03 -6.70 20.10
C SER A 401 5.16 -5.23 20.50
N ILE A 402 5.25 -4.33 19.52
CA ILE A 402 5.39 -2.88 19.70
C ILE A 402 4.20 -2.11 19.11
N ASP A 403 3.88 -0.97 19.72
CA ASP A 403 2.86 -0.05 19.25
C ASP A 403 3.44 0.89 18.19
N LEU A 404 2.69 1.11 17.10
CA LEU A 404 3.06 2.05 16.03
C LEU A 404 2.06 3.21 15.94
N VAL A 405 2.55 4.39 15.57
CA VAL A 405 1.75 5.52 15.13
C VAL A 405 1.56 5.44 13.62
N MET A 406 0.31 5.53 13.15
CA MET A 406 -0.02 5.64 11.73
C MET A 406 -0.04 7.11 11.31
N PHE A 407 0.66 7.41 10.22
CA PHE A 407 0.69 8.72 9.55
C PHE A 407 0.28 8.57 8.08
N SER A 408 -0.37 9.59 7.51
CA SER A 408 -0.71 9.60 6.10
C SER A 408 -0.46 10.95 5.43
N LEU A 409 0.15 10.93 4.25
CA LEU A 409 0.12 12.00 3.26
C LEU A 409 -0.89 11.65 2.16
N ILE A 410 -1.65 12.63 1.72
CA ILE A 410 -2.84 12.44 0.90
C ILE A 410 -2.65 13.12 -0.46
N ASN A 411 -2.83 12.39 -1.56
CA ASN A 411 -2.68 12.92 -2.91
C ASN A 411 -3.74 14.00 -3.17
N LYS A 412 -3.30 15.27 -3.24
CA LYS A 412 -4.19 16.39 -3.51
C LYS A 412 -4.66 16.44 -4.97
N LEU A 413 -3.87 15.91 -5.90
CA LEU A 413 -4.06 15.99 -7.36
C LEU A 413 -5.15 15.06 -7.91
N LEU A 414 -5.56 14.03 -7.16
CA LEU A 414 -6.70 13.19 -7.56
C LEU A 414 -8.02 13.92 -7.28
N GLU A 415 -8.57 14.57 -8.31
CA GLU A 415 -9.99 14.91 -8.34
C GLU A 415 -10.84 13.70 -7.94
N PRO A 416 -11.97 13.90 -7.23
CA PRO A 416 -12.83 12.79 -6.81
C PRO A 416 -13.43 12.14 -8.05
N ARG A 417 -12.92 10.95 -8.42
CA ARG A 417 -13.44 10.21 -9.57
C ARG A 417 -14.83 9.68 -9.23
N VAL A 418 -15.83 10.37 -9.75
CA VAL A 418 -17.21 9.88 -9.81
C VAL A 418 -17.21 8.72 -10.83
N TYR A 419 -17.26 7.52 -10.30
CA TYR A 419 -17.65 6.29 -10.99
C TYR A 419 -19.08 5.94 -10.57
#